data_AF-A0A352W6K6-F1
#
_entry.id   AF-A0A352W6K6-F1
#
_cell.length_a   1.000
_cell.length_b   1.000
_cell.length_c   1.000
_cell.angle_alpha   90.00
_cell.angle_beta   90.00
_cell.angle_gamma   90.00
#
_symmetry.space_group_name_H-M   'P 1'
#
loop_
_entity.id
_entity.type
_entity.pdbx_description
1 polymer ?
#
loop_
_entity_poly.entity_id
_entity_poly.type
_entity_poly.pdbx_seq_one_letter_code
_entity_poly.pdbx_strand_id
1 'polypeptide(L)'
;ARAVFFIVDPFDFEGTWHPEWLPLFGKRPYYILINKIDLLPSVSKADEIAAWVRQRVKGTVPAPTGIATCGTIRARDLDAVKVLIREEKLERIALVGATNVGKSSLLQVLSGVTGTAPGQGYGYGHGKGAGHGQGAAGHGQNASTAPLVSHFPGTTQYTVTVTGKDGINWIDTPGIAPGDRLSDLVCPDCGAELAFAGKKLQARLYHLEPGQAVTFAGLAAFTNQAAEVRTLLCYAGREVVFHRTSSDRAATFLQNPPDWLALPCAACRTKLAAPITQTYQIKDGEDLAV
;
A
#
# COMPACT_ATOMS: atom_id res chain seq x y z
N ALA A 1 -20.64 0.11 -12.63
CA ALA A 1 -19.58 -0.85 -13.02
C ALA A 1 -20.22 -2.16 -13.42
N ARG A 2 -19.61 -2.90 -14.35
CA ARG A 2 -19.94 -4.31 -14.63
C ARG A 2 -19.17 -5.26 -13.72
N ALA A 3 -17.98 -4.87 -13.26
CA ALA A 3 -17.20 -5.61 -12.26
C ALA A 3 -16.58 -4.67 -11.21
N VAL A 4 -16.20 -5.23 -10.07
CA VAL A 4 -15.47 -4.54 -9.00
C VAL A 4 -14.10 -5.17 -8.85
N PHE A 5 -13.04 -4.36 -8.87
CA PHE A 5 -11.72 -4.75 -8.40
C PHE A 5 -11.57 -4.27 -6.97
N PHE A 6 -11.58 -5.22 -6.03
CA PHE A 6 -11.31 -4.98 -4.63
C PHE A 6 -9.79 -5.10 -4.41
N ILE A 7 -9.14 -3.96 -4.24
CA ILE A 7 -7.69 -3.86 -4.11
C ILE A 7 -7.31 -4.03 -2.64
N VAL A 8 -6.44 -4.99 -2.38
CA VAL A 8 -5.88 -5.30 -1.05
C VAL A 8 -4.36 -5.14 -1.06
N ASP A 9 -3.80 -4.86 0.10
CA ASP A 9 -2.36 -4.73 0.33
C ASP A 9 -1.87 -5.93 1.14
N PRO A 10 -0.95 -6.78 0.63
CA PRO A 10 -0.50 -7.96 1.35
C PRO A 10 0.30 -7.63 2.63
N PHE A 11 0.84 -6.42 2.76
CA PHE A 11 1.58 -5.98 3.94
C PHE A 11 0.67 -5.46 5.07
N ASP A 12 -0.58 -5.17 4.75
CA ASP A 12 -1.63 -4.70 5.67
C ASP A 12 -2.95 -5.37 5.28
N PHE A 13 -2.93 -6.70 5.18
CA PHE A 13 -4.06 -7.43 4.61
C PHE A 13 -5.29 -7.30 5.49
N GLU A 14 -5.12 -7.48 6.79
CA GLU A 14 -6.18 -7.35 7.81
C GLU A 14 -6.79 -5.94 7.80
N GLY A 15 -5.98 -4.90 7.57
CA GLY A 15 -6.47 -3.51 7.45
C GLY A 15 -7.00 -3.13 6.06
N THR A 16 -6.92 -4.02 5.06
CA THR A 16 -7.36 -3.69 3.68
C THR A 16 -8.38 -4.65 3.12
N TRP A 17 -8.56 -5.81 3.76
CA TRP A 17 -9.60 -6.78 3.47
C TRP A 17 -10.82 -6.59 4.37
N HIS A 18 -11.84 -5.95 3.82
CA HIS A 18 -13.10 -5.63 4.49
C HIS A 18 -14.27 -6.36 3.82
N PRO A 19 -14.56 -7.62 4.20
CA PRO A 19 -15.67 -8.39 3.62
C PRO A 19 -17.04 -7.76 3.90
N GLU A 20 -17.17 -6.90 4.90
CA GLU A 20 -18.37 -6.11 5.20
C GLU A 20 -18.69 -5.06 4.11
N TRP A 21 -17.76 -4.77 3.19
CA TRP A 21 -18.01 -3.90 2.03
C TRP A 21 -18.62 -4.65 0.85
N LEU A 22 -18.59 -5.99 0.82
CA LEU A 22 -19.12 -6.79 -0.29
C LEU A 22 -20.60 -6.50 -0.61
N PRO A 23 -21.50 -6.24 0.35
CA PRO A 23 -22.87 -5.83 0.05
C PRO A 23 -22.97 -4.58 -0.84
N LEU A 24 -22.01 -3.65 -0.75
CA LEU A 24 -21.96 -2.44 -1.59
C LEU A 24 -21.74 -2.77 -3.08
N PHE A 25 -21.21 -3.96 -3.36
CA PHE A 25 -20.96 -4.45 -4.73
C PHE A 25 -22.25 -5.01 -5.35
N GLY A 26 -23.30 -5.26 -4.57
CA GLY A 26 -24.57 -5.80 -5.06
C GLY A 26 -24.36 -7.12 -5.82
N LYS A 27 -24.95 -7.24 -7.02
CA LYS A 27 -24.82 -8.45 -7.85
C LYS A 27 -23.61 -8.46 -8.79
N ARG A 28 -22.73 -7.44 -8.73
CA ARG A 28 -21.57 -7.34 -9.63
C ARG A 28 -20.51 -8.36 -9.22
N PRO A 29 -19.91 -9.11 -10.15
CA PRO A 29 -18.74 -9.93 -9.84
C PRO A 29 -17.63 -9.04 -9.28
N TYR A 30 -16.89 -9.57 -8.31
CA TYR A 30 -15.75 -8.88 -7.74
C TYR A 30 -14.49 -9.76 -7.82
N TYR A 31 -13.37 -9.10 -8.07
CA TYR A 31 -12.06 -9.71 -8.17
C TYR A 31 -11.16 -9.08 -7.11
N ILE A 32 -10.38 -9.89 -6.41
CA ILE A 32 -9.38 -9.38 -5.47
C ILE A 32 -8.10 -9.11 -6.25
N LEU A 33 -7.65 -7.86 -6.21
CA LEU A 33 -6.34 -7.48 -6.75
C LEU A 33 -5.37 -7.28 -5.59
N ILE A 34 -4.39 -8.17 -5.50
CA ILE A 34 -3.33 -8.11 -4.49
C ILE A 34 -2.26 -7.18 -5.04
N ASN A 35 -2.25 -5.93 -4.60
CA ASN A 35 -1.32 -4.92 -5.12
C ASN A 35 0.02 -4.92 -4.38
N LYS A 36 0.99 -4.15 -4.88
CA LYS A 36 2.31 -3.93 -4.27
C LYS A 36 3.20 -5.18 -4.19
N ILE A 37 2.93 -6.23 -4.98
CA ILE A 37 3.78 -7.42 -5.00
C ILE A 37 5.21 -7.10 -5.46
N ASP A 38 5.38 -5.99 -6.17
CA ASP A 38 6.66 -5.48 -6.64
C ASP A 38 7.57 -4.95 -5.53
N LEU A 39 7.00 -4.70 -4.35
CA LEU A 39 7.72 -4.29 -3.16
C LEU A 39 8.20 -5.46 -2.32
N LEU A 40 7.68 -6.67 -2.59
CA LEU A 40 8.11 -7.86 -1.88
C LEU A 40 9.57 -8.20 -2.21
N PRO A 41 10.30 -8.82 -1.27
CA PRO A 41 11.63 -9.38 -1.55
C PRO A 41 11.58 -10.32 -2.76
N SER A 42 12.68 -10.37 -3.53
CA SER A 42 12.78 -11.25 -4.72
C SER A 42 12.58 -12.74 -4.44
N VAL A 43 12.73 -13.15 -3.18
CA VAL A 43 12.51 -14.52 -2.73
C VAL A 43 11.02 -14.86 -2.58
N SER A 44 10.17 -13.86 -2.34
CA SER A 44 8.73 -14.04 -2.19
C SER A 44 8.08 -14.18 -3.56
N LYS A 45 7.43 -15.32 -3.81
CA LYS A 45 6.78 -15.59 -5.10
C LYS A 45 5.36 -15.05 -5.12
N ALA A 46 4.97 -14.43 -6.22
CA ALA A 46 3.59 -13.94 -6.42
C ALA A 46 2.55 -15.04 -6.19
N ASP A 47 2.84 -16.27 -6.61
CA ASP A 47 1.94 -17.43 -6.43
C ASP A 47 1.74 -17.82 -4.95
N GLU A 48 2.78 -17.70 -4.12
CA GLU A 48 2.69 -17.98 -2.68
C GLU A 48 1.80 -16.94 -1.98
N ILE A 49 1.95 -15.66 -2.34
CA ILE A 49 1.09 -14.58 -1.84
C ILE A 49 -0.35 -14.76 -2.30
N ALA A 50 -0.57 -15.12 -3.58
CA ALA A 50 -1.90 -15.40 -4.09
C ALA A 50 -2.55 -16.60 -3.38
N ALA A 51 -1.80 -17.66 -3.11
CA ALA A 51 -2.26 -18.81 -2.35
C ALA A 51 -2.59 -18.45 -0.90
N TRP A 52 -1.76 -17.63 -0.26
CA TRP A 52 -2.00 -17.12 1.08
C TRP A 52 -3.30 -16.29 1.16
N VAL A 53 -3.51 -15.34 0.24
CA VAL A 53 -4.76 -14.56 0.17
C VAL A 53 -5.97 -15.47 -0.09
N ARG A 54 -5.86 -16.43 -1.03
CA ARG A 54 -6.93 -17.43 -1.28
C ARG A 54 -7.34 -18.16 -0.02
N GLN A 55 -6.37 -18.55 0.81
CA GLN A 55 -6.64 -19.23 2.08
C GLN A 55 -7.31 -18.29 3.09
N ARG A 56 -6.90 -17.02 3.15
CA ARG A 56 -7.48 -16.02 4.07
C ARG A 56 -8.92 -15.63 3.74
N VAL A 57 -9.29 -15.61 2.45
CA VAL A 57 -10.66 -15.30 2.00
C VAL A 57 -11.53 -16.54 1.79
N LYS A 58 -11.02 -17.72 2.17
CA LYS A 58 -11.76 -18.97 2.05
C LYS A 58 -13.00 -18.92 2.95
N GLY A 59 -14.16 -19.22 2.37
CA GLY A 59 -15.44 -19.20 3.09
C GLY A 59 -16.13 -17.85 3.11
N THR A 60 -15.54 -16.79 2.54
CA THR A 60 -16.24 -15.52 2.31
C THR A 60 -17.44 -15.71 1.38
N VAL A 61 -18.57 -15.08 1.71
CA VAL A 61 -19.79 -15.09 0.91
C VAL A 61 -20.19 -13.64 0.56
N PRO A 62 -20.37 -13.29 -0.73
CA PRO A 62 -20.05 -14.11 -1.90
C PRO A 62 -18.54 -14.36 -2.03
N ALA A 63 -18.16 -15.51 -2.60
CA ALA A 63 -16.76 -15.80 -2.92
C ALA A 63 -16.25 -14.88 -4.04
N PRO A 64 -14.95 -14.52 -4.05
CA PRO A 64 -14.38 -13.72 -5.13
C PRO A 64 -14.45 -14.50 -6.45
N THR A 65 -14.80 -13.80 -7.54
CA THR A 65 -14.84 -14.38 -8.89
C THR A 65 -13.45 -14.78 -9.37
N GLY A 66 -12.43 -14.00 -8.99
CA GLY A 66 -11.04 -14.32 -9.25
C GLY A 66 -10.08 -13.51 -8.37
N ILE A 67 -8.83 -13.94 -8.35
CA ILE A 67 -7.76 -13.30 -7.57
C ILE A 67 -6.54 -13.16 -8.47
N ALA A 68 -6.00 -11.95 -8.58
CA ALA A 68 -4.80 -11.66 -9.34
C ALA A 68 -3.82 -10.81 -8.53
N THR A 69 -2.54 -11.08 -8.70
CA THR A 69 -1.47 -10.25 -8.15
C THR A 69 -1.14 -9.12 -9.10
N CYS A 70 -0.78 -7.95 -8.55
CA CYS A 70 -0.39 -6.81 -9.33
C CYS A 70 0.65 -5.92 -8.65
N GLY A 71 1.34 -5.14 -9.47
CA GLY A 71 2.31 -4.14 -9.04
C GLY A 71 2.41 -3.00 -10.04
N THR A 72 2.76 -1.81 -9.56
CA THR A 72 2.76 -0.59 -10.39
C THR A 72 4.16 -0.16 -10.82
N ILE A 73 5.23 -0.72 -10.24
CA ILE A 73 6.61 -0.39 -10.60
C ILE A 73 7.07 -1.11 -11.89
N ARG A 74 6.70 -2.38 -12.09
CA ARG A 74 7.17 -3.21 -13.21
C ARG A 74 6.00 -3.58 -14.11
N ALA A 75 6.12 -3.33 -15.42
CA ALA A 75 5.04 -3.57 -16.38
C ALA A 75 4.54 -5.04 -16.39
N ARG A 76 5.45 -6.00 -16.22
CA ARG A 76 5.14 -7.45 -16.16
C ARG A 76 4.24 -7.83 -14.99
N ASP A 77 4.27 -7.05 -13.90
CA ASP A 77 3.47 -7.36 -12.72
C ASP A 77 1.99 -7.03 -12.97
N LEU A 78 1.64 -6.40 -14.09
CA LEU A 78 0.24 -6.18 -14.51
C LEU A 78 -0.30 -7.30 -15.39
N ASP A 79 0.53 -8.24 -15.83
CA ASP A 79 0.15 -9.23 -16.85
C ASP A 79 -1.02 -10.11 -16.39
N ALA A 80 -1.02 -10.55 -15.13
CA ALA A 80 -2.12 -11.33 -14.55
C ALA A 80 -3.46 -10.57 -14.57
N VAL A 81 -3.44 -9.26 -14.28
CA VAL A 81 -4.64 -8.42 -14.31
C VAL A 81 -5.13 -8.21 -15.74
N LYS A 82 -4.22 -7.99 -16.70
CA LYS A 82 -4.57 -7.84 -18.12
C LYS A 82 -5.18 -9.12 -18.70
N VAL A 83 -4.62 -10.28 -18.34
CA VAL A 83 -5.16 -11.59 -18.72
C VAL A 83 -6.58 -11.75 -18.16
N LEU A 84 -6.78 -11.48 -16.86
CA LEU A 84 -8.09 -11.54 -16.21
C LEU A 84 -9.11 -10.63 -16.91
N ILE A 85 -8.77 -9.37 -17.17
CA ILE A 85 -9.65 -8.42 -17.86
C ILE A 85 -10.10 -8.96 -19.24
N ARG A 86 -9.17 -9.52 -20.00
CA ARG A 86 -9.42 -10.05 -21.34
C ARG A 86 -10.28 -11.30 -21.31
N GLU A 87 -9.99 -12.25 -20.43
CA GLU A 87 -10.71 -13.51 -20.31
C GLU A 87 -12.15 -13.30 -19.83
N GLU A 88 -12.33 -12.42 -18.85
CA GLU A 88 -13.63 -12.06 -18.28
C GLU A 88 -14.37 -10.99 -19.08
N LYS A 89 -13.77 -10.49 -20.17
CA LYS A 89 -14.33 -9.47 -21.08
C LYS A 89 -14.83 -8.24 -20.32
N LEU A 90 -14.01 -7.72 -19.42
CA LEU A 90 -14.37 -6.61 -18.55
C LEU A 90 -14.23 -5.26 -19.26
N GLU A 91 -15.34 -4.54 -19.42
CA GLU A 91 -15.37 -3.24 -20.13
C GLU A 91 -15.67 -2.05 -19.21
N ARG A 92 -16.17 -2.31 -18.00
CA ARG A 92 -16.51 -1.27 -17.02
C ARG A 92 -16.19 -1.71 -15.60
N ILE A 93 -15.09 -1.23 -15.05
CA ILE A 93 -14.51 -1.73 -13.80
C ILE A 93 -14.53 -0.61 -12.75
N ALA A 94 -14.97 -0.90 -11.53
CA ALA A 94 -14.80 -0.01 -10.39
C ALA A 94 -13.64 -0.48 -9.50
N LEU A 95 -12.76 0.44 -9.14
CA LEU A 95 -11.68 0.21 -8.19
C LEU A 95 -12.18 0.56 -6.80
N VAL A 96 -12.22 -0.41 -5.89
CA VAL A 96 -12.62 -0.25 -4.50
C VAL A 96 -11.51 -0.77 -3.60
N GLY A 97 -11.32 -0.16 -2.45
CA GLY A 97 -10.30 -0.57 -1.48
C GLY A 97 -9.93 0.57 -0.55
N ALA A 98 -9.21 0.23 0.51
CA ALA A 98 -8.85 1.19 1.54
C ALA A 98 -7.98 2.34 1.01
N THR A 99 -7.76 3.39 1.80
CA THR A 99 -6.74 4.41 1.55
C THR A 99 -5.35 3.76 1.40
N ASN A 100 -4.46 4.35 0.61
CA ASN A 100 -3.07 3.87 0.43
C ASN A 100 -2.83 2.45 -0.12
N VAL A 101 -3.87 1.72 -0.56
CA VAL A 101 -3.71 0.41 -1.23
C VAL A 101 -3.23 0.52 -2.68
N GLY A 102 -3.15 1.74 -3.24
CA GLY A 102 -2.61 2.00 -4.58
C GLY A 102 -3.64 2.02 -5.73
N LYS A 103 -4.92 2.29 -5.45
CA LYS A 103 -6.00 2.40 -6.47
C LYS A 103 -5.68 3.36 -7.60
N SER A 104 -5.33 4.60 -7.27
CA SER A 104 -5.06 5.64 -8.28
C SER A 104 -3.80 5.34 -9.10
N SER A 105 -2.77 4.73 -8.48
CA SER A 105 -1.59 4.26 -9.21
C SER A 105 -1.94 3.12 -10.17
N LEU A 106 -2.76 2.16 -9.75
CA LEU A 106 -3.26 1.09 -10.61
C LEU A 106 -4.11 1.63 -11.76
N LEU A 107 -5.02 2.59 -11.48
CA LEU A 107 -5.82 3.26 -12.50
C LEU A 107 -4.93 3.87 -13.60
N GLN A 108 -3.89 4.60 -13.20
CA GLN A 108 -3.00 5.27 -14.14
C GLN A 108 -2.27 4.28 -15.05
N VAL A 109 -1.71 3.21 -14.48
CA VAL A 109 -0.95 2.22 -15.26
C VAL A 109 -1.84 1.31 -16.10
N LEU A 110 -3.04 0.96 -15.64
CA LEU A 110 -3.99 0.11 -16.37
C LEU A 110 -4.71 0.88 -17.48
N SER A 111 -5.19 2.10 -17.21
CA SER A 111 -5.89 2.91 -18.22
C SER A 111 -4.95 3.46 -19.29
N GLY A 112 -3.66 3.62 -18.97
CA GLY A 112 -2.68 4.26 -19.85
C GLY A 112 -2.94 5.76 -20.09
N VAL A 113 -3.90 6.35 -19.38
CA VAL A 113 -4.24 7.77 -19.46
C VAL A 113 -3.32 8.55 -18.52
N THR A 114 -2.50 9.41 -19.10
CA THR A 114 -1.67 10.36 -18.36
C THR A 114 -2.44 11.67 -18.25
N GLY A 115 -3.22 11.82 -17.19
CA GLY A 115 -3.85 13.08 -16.81
C GLY A 115 -3.09 13.71 -15.65
N THR A 116 -2.32 14.76 -15.91
CA THR A 116 -1.85 15.67 -14.86
C THR A 116 -3.04 16.45 -14.33
N ALA A 117 -3.37 16.31 -13.04
CA ALA A 117 -4.02 17.42 -12.36
C ALA A 117 -3.07 18.64 -12.43
N PRO A 118 -3.56 19.88 -12.60
CA PRO A 118 -2.72 21.06 -12.41
C PRO A 118 -2.15 21.00 -10.99
N GLY A 119 -0.83 20.90 -10.86
CA GLY A 119 -0.13 21.11 -9.59
C GLY A 119 0.46 19.89 -8.85
N GLN A 120 0.46 18.67 -9.39
CA GLN A 120 1.27 17.59 -8.80
C GLN A 120 2.01 16.75 -9.85
N GLY A 121 3.29 17.07 -10.04
CA GLY A 121 4.24 16.17 -10.67
C GLY A 121 4.64 15.08 -9.69
N TYR A 122 4.13 13.85 -9.86
CA TYR A 122 4.77 12.66 -9.30
C TYR A 122 6.00 12.35 -10.16
N GLY A 123 7.08 13.09 -9.93
CA GLY A 123 8.35 12.88 -10.59
C GLY A 123 9.09 11.70 -10.00
N TYR A 124 8.93 10.50 -10.57
CA TYR A 124 10.02 9.52 -10.57
C TYR A 124 10.98 9.87 -11.70
N GLY A 125 11.74 10.96 -11.50
CA GLY A 125 12.75 11.44 -12.42
C GLY A 125 14.14 10.97 -12.00
N HIS A 126 14.63 9.92 -12.64
CA HIS A 126 16.08 9.77 -12.83
C HIS A 126 16.50 10.76 -13.93
N GLY A 127 17.21 11.82 -13.58
CA GLY A 127 17.80 12.72 -14.57
C GLY A 127 18.28 14.05 -14.01
N LYS A 128 19.60 14.22 -13.95
CA LYS A 128 20.28 15.51 -13.74
C LYS A 128 19.99 16.46 -14.90
N GLY A 129 19.86 17.77 -14.63
CA GLY A 129 20.04 18.78 -15.67
C GLY A 129 19.38 20.12 -15.40
N ALA A 130 20.20 21.13 -15.15
CA ALA A 130 19.82 22.55 -15.13
C ALA A 130 19.43 23.05 -16.53
N GLY A 131 18.58 24.07 -16.61
CA GLY A 131 18.33 24.79 -17.86
C GLY A 131 17.28 25.90 -17.76
N HIS A 132 17.74 27.15 -17.84
CA HIS A 132 16.94 28.35 -18.10
C HIS A 132 16.27 28.30 -19.49
N GLY A 133 15.08 28.88 -19.63
CA GLY A 133 14.48 29.18 -20.93
C GLY A 133 13.15 29.92 -20.84
N GLN A 134 13.11 31.13 -21.39
CA GLN A 134 11.96 32.04 -21.47
C GLN A 134 11.03 31.67 -22.65
N GLY A 135 9.74 31.98 -22.53
CA GLY A 135 8.99 32.65 -23.59
C GLY A 135 7.98 31.85 -24.45
N ALA A 136 6.82 32.49 -24.62
CA ALA A 136 5.99 32.59 -25.83
C ALA A 136 4.66 31.80 -25.89
N ALA A 137 3.63 32.59 -26.19
CA ALA A 137 2.23 32.24 -26.38
C ALA A 137 1.95 31.58 -27.74
N GLY A 138 0.90 30.77 -27.80
CA GLY A 138 0.32 30.24 -29.03
C GLY A 138 -1.15 29.88 -28.84
N HIS A 139 -2.03 30.59 -29.55
CA HIS A 139 -3.44 30.27 -29.72
C HIS A 139 -3.62 29.01 -30.57
N GLY A 140 -4.51 28.10 -30.15
CA GLY A 140 -4.97 26.97 -30.95
C GLY A 140 -6.24 26.39 -30.35
N GLN A 141 -7.39 26.79 -30.88
CA GLN A 141 -8.68 26.20 -30.56
C GLN A 141 -8.76 24.81 -31.20
N ASN A 142 -8.94 23.77 -30.37
CA ASN A 142 -9.53 22.50 -30.77
C ASN A 142 -10.38 22.00 -29.61
N ALA A 143 -11.68 21.90 -29.83
CA ALA A 143 -12.65 21.35 -28.91
C ALA A 143 -12.42 19.83 -28.77
N SER A 144 -11.53 19.44 -27.87
CA SER A 144 -11.46 18.07 -27.37
C SER A 144 -12.54 17.90 -26.31
N THR A 145 -13.37 16.85 -26.44
CA THR A 145 -14.26 16.32 -25.40
C THR A 145 -13.46 16.04 -24.13
N ALA A 146 -13.31 17.08 -23.30
CA ALA A 146 -12.56 17.03 -22.07
C ALA A 146 -13.28 16.10 -21.09
N PRO A 147 -12.60 15.09 -20.51
CA PRO A 147 -13.18 14.33 -19.41
C PRO A 147 -13.55 15.31 -18.29
N LEU A 148 -14.75 15.18 -17.73
CA LEU A 148 -15.15 15.95 -16.56
C LEU A 148 -14.32 15.45 -15.37
N VAL A 149 -13.21 16.12 -15.08
CA VAL A 149 -12.30 15.83 -13.98
C VAL A 149 -12.60 16.79 -12.84
N SER A 150 -13.17 16.30 -11.74
CA SER A 150 -13.12 17.01 -10.45
C SER A 150 -11.87 16.56 -9.69
N HIS A 151 -11.08 17.54 -9.23
CA HIS A 151 -9.78 17.35 -8.59
C HIS A 151 -9.91 16.75 -7.17
N PHE A 152 -8.90 15.99 -6.68
CA PHE A 152 -8.34 16.15 -5.32
C PHE A 152 -7.01 15.38 -5.13
N PRO A 153 -6.00 15.95 -4.43
CA PRO A 153 -4.77 15.25 -4.03
C PRO A 153 -4.96 14.43 -2.74
N GLY A 154 -4.29 13.28 -2.64
CA GLY A 154 -4.13 12.49 -1.40
C GLY A 154 -5.31 11.61 -0.99
N THR A 155 -6.53 11.95 -1.40
CA THR A 155 -7.71 11.09 -1.28
C THR A 155 -8.63 11.37 -2.45
N THR A 156 -9.06 10.35 -3.20
CA THR A 156 -10.16 10.51 -4.15
C THR A 156 -11.38 10.94 -3.33
N GLN A 157 -11.79 12.21 -3.35
CA GLN A 157 -12.95 12.68 -2.57
C GLN A 157 -14.27 12.44 -3.31
N TYR A 158 -14.19 12.18 -4.62
CA TYR A 158 -15.32 11.97 -5.51
C TYR A 158 -15.04 10.83 -6.47
N THR A 159 -16.08 10.10 -6.87
CA THR A 159 -15.95 9.05 -7.88
C THR A 159 -15.58 9.64 -9.24
N VAL A 160 -14.46 9.20 -9.82
CA VAL A 160 -13.99 9.64 -11.14
C VAL A 160 -14.20 8.51 -12.14
N THR A 161 -14.67 8.84 -13.35
CA THR A 161 -14.72 7.87 -14.46
C THR A 161 -13.68 8.23 -15.51
N VAL A 162 -12.84 7.27 -15.89
CA VAL A 162 -11.78 7.42 -16.88
C VAL A 162 -11.95 6.34 -17.95
N THR A 163 -12.01 6.73 -19.21
CA THR A 163 -11.93 5.77 -20.33
C THR A 163 -10.46 5.54 -20.66
N GLY A 164 -9.99 4.30 -20.50
CA GLY A 164 -8.62 3.91 -20.82
C GLY A 164 -8.34 3.93 -22.32
N LYS A 165 -7.06 3.90 -22.69
CA LYS A 165 -6.62 3.78 -24.09
C LYS A 165 -7.07 2.48 -24.75
N ASP A 166 -7.39 1.48 -23.92
CA ASP A 166 -7.98 0.19 -24.28
C ASP A 166 -9.51 0.23 -24.45
N GLY A 167 -10.14 1.40 -24.25
CA GLY A 167 -11.59 1.57 -24.31
C GLY A 167 -12.33 1.14 -23.03
N ILE A 168 -11.63 0.62 -22.02
CA ILE A 168 -12.23 0.20 -20.76
C ILE A 168 -12.63 1.42 -19.94
N ASN A 169 -13.84 1.40 -19.39
CA ASN A 169 -14.32 2.45 -18.50
C ASN A 169 -13.99 2.14 -17.04
N TRP A 170 -12.98 2.81 -16.52
CA TRP A 170 -12.54 2.72 -15.14
C TRP A 170 -13.32 3.69 -14.26
N ILE A 171 -13.72 3.24 -13.08
CA ILE A 171 -14.38 4.06 -12.06
C ILE A 171 -13.47 4.03 -10.83
N ASP A 172 -12.77 5.12 -10.57
CA ASP A 172 -12.01 5.29 -9.33
C ASP A 172 -12.95 5.76 -8.22
N THR A 173 -13.06 4.98 -7.14
CA THR A 173 -13.86 5.38 -5.99
C THR A 173 -12.98 6.02 -4.93
N PRO A 174 -13.54 6.89 -4.08
CA PRO A 174 -12.91 7.29 -2.85
C PRO A 174 -12.29 6.13 -2.09
N GLY A 175 -11.07 6.34 -1.59
CA GLY A 175 -10.46 5.40 -0.67
C GLY A 175 -11.20 5.41 0.65
N ILE A 176 -11.62 4.24 1.10
CA ILE A 176 -12.28 4.09 2.39
C ILE A 176 -11.18 4.05 3.45
N ALA A 177 -11.28 4.85 4.50
CA ALA A 177 -10.44 4.73 5.68
C ALA A 177 -11.26 4.00 6.74
N PRO A 178 -11.00 2.70 7.00
CA PRO A 178 -11.65 1.95 8.07
C PRO A 178 -11.54 2.63 9.44
N GLY A 179 -10.44 3.36 9.67
CA GLY A 179 -10.23 4.16 10.88
C GLY A 179 -9.53 3.42 12.01
N ASP A 180 -9.19 2.15 11.83
CA ASP A 180 -8.47 1.30 12.79
C ASP A 180 -7.05 0.93 12.33
N ARG A 181 -6.70 1.24 11.09
CA ARG A 181 -5.36 1.01 10.52
C ARG A 181 -4.37 2.01 11.07
N LEU A 182 -3.12 1.59 11.27
CA LEU A 182 -2.06 2.49 11.73
C LEU A 182 -1.90 3.72 10.81
N SER A 183 -2.04 3.56 9.49
CA SER A 183 -1.97 4.67 8.54
C SER A 183 -3.15 5.65 8.61
N ASP A 184 -4.31 5.21 9.13
CA ASP A 184 -5.51 6.03 9.27
C ASP A 184 -5.48 6.86 10.56
N LEU A 185 -4.76 6.37 11.57
CA LEU A 185 -4.66 7.00 12.90
C LEU A 185 -3.64 8.16 12.96
N VAL A 186 -2.84 8.34 11.91
CA VAL A 186 -1.78 9.34 11.82
C VAL A 186 -2.07 10.39 10.75
N CYS A 187 -1.27 11.46 10.68
CA CYS A 187 -1.40 12.46 9.64
C CYS A 187 -1.07 11.87 8.25
N PRO A 188 -1.53 12.51 7.16
CA PRO A 188 -1.32 12.00 5.80
C PRO A 188 0.15 11.68 5.46
N ASP A 189 1.09 12.52 5.91
CA ASP A 189 2.52 12.31 5.65
C ASP A 189 3.05 11.05 6.34
N CYS A 190 2.81 10.90 7.65
CA CYS A 190 3.17 9.70 8.39
C CYS A 190 2.46 8.46 7.83
N GLY A 191 1.18 8.58 7.47
CA GLY A 191 0.40 7.47 6.92
C GLY A 191 0.96 6.99 5.58
N ALA A 192 1.42 7.90 4.73
CA ALA A 192 2.08 7.57 3.47
C ALA A 192 3.44 6.89 3.67
N GLU A 193 4.21 7.30 4.68
CA GLU A 193 5.48 6.68 5.06
C GLU A 193 5.29 5.27 5.62
N LEU A 194 4.29 5.08 6.50
CA LEU A 194 3.95 3.80 7.10
C LEU A 194 3.35 2.81 6.10
N ALA A 195 2.50 3.28 5.19
CA ALA A 195 1.97 2.48 4.09
C ALA A 195 2.95 2.30 2.93
N PHE A 196 4.20 2.81 3.09
CA PHE A 196 5.30 2.74 2.13
C PHE A 196 4.87 3.02 0.68
N ALA A 197 4.00 4.03 0.50
CA ALA A 197 3.33 4.32 -0.76
C ALA A 197 4.31 4.57 -1.92
N GLY A 198 4.58 3.53 -2.71
CA GLY A 198 5.53 3.56 -3.84
C GLY A 198 7.01 3.45 -3.46
N LYS A 199 7.34 3.18 -2.18
CA LYS A 199 8.72 3.06 -1.70
C LYS A 199 9.12 1.60 -1.56
N LYS A 200 10.40 1.29 -1.75
CA LYS A 200 10.94 -0.07 -1.58
C LYS A 200 10.86 -0.52 -0.12
N LEU A 201 10.51 -1.79 0.07
CA LEU A 201 10.70 -2.49 1.33
C LEU A 201 12.21 -2.59 1.62
N GLN A 202 12.61 -2.38 2.87
CA GLN A 202 13.95 -2.72 3.35
C GLN A 202 13.90 -4.04 4.11
N ALA A 203 14.97 -4.83 4.00
CA ALA A 203 15.17 -6.06 4.75
C ALA A 203 16.51 -5.97 5.50
N ARG A 204 16.52 -6.24 6.81
CA ARG A 204 17.75 -6.26 7.61
C ARG A 204 17.78 -7.45 8.56
N LEU A 205 18.93 -8.13 8.59
CA LEU A 205 19.19 -9.23 9.50
C LEU A 205 19.77 -8.71 10.82
N TYR A 206 19.22 -9.15 11.94
CA TYR A 206 19.70 -8.85 13.28
C TYR A 206 19.94 -10.13 14.08
N HIS A 207 21.11 -10.23 14.69
CA HIS A 207 21.38 -11.18 15.77
C HIS A 207 21.17 -10.44 17.09
N LEU A 208 20.23 -10.94 17.89
CA LEU A 208 19.83 -10.38 19.18
C LEU A 208 20.27 -11.32 20.29
N GLU A 209 21.15 -10.84 21.15
CA GLU A 209 21.45 -11.48 22.44
C GLU A 209 20.20 -11.46 23.35
N PRO A 210 20.10 -12.33 24.37
CA PRO A 210 19.08 -12.22 25.40
C PRO A 210 19.00 -10.80 25.97
N GLY A 211 17.80 -10.21 26.01
CA GLY A 211 17.59 -8.84 26.48
C GLY A 211 17.94 -7.72 25.48
N GLN A 212 18.36 -8.07 24.25
CA GLN A 212 18.44 -7.10 23.15
C GLN A 212 17.11 -6.99 22.42
N ALA A 213 16.91 -5.83 21.81
CA ALA A 213 15.74 -5.51 21.02
C ALA A 213 16.11 -4.84 19.70
N VAL A 214 15.21 -4.93 18.72
CA VAL A 214 15.20 -4.09 17.53
C VAL A 214 13.92 -3.25 17.55
N THR A 215 14.07 -1.94 17.44
CA THR A 215 12.95 -1.00 17.32
C THR A 215 12.61 -0.78 15.85
N PHE A 216 11.33 -0.57 15.58
CA PHE A 216 10.75 -0.22 14.29
C PHE A 216 10.21 1.20 14.43
N ALA A 217 11.05 2.18 14.09
CA ALA A 217 10.83 3.57 14.44
C ALA A 217 10.42 3.75 15.92
N GLY A 218 9.58 4.74 16.21
CA GLY A 218 8.98 4.97 17.52
C GLY A 218 7.64 4.26 17.69
N LEU A 219 7.43 3.16 16.96
CA LEU A 219 6.14 2.45 16.90
C LEU A 219 6.14 1.12 17.64
N ALA A 220 7.15 0.29 17.39
CA ALA A 220 7.22 -1.05 17.94
C ALA A 220 8.65 -1.45 18.29
N ALA A 221 8.79 -2.42 19.18
CA ALA A 221 10.07 -3.03 19.50
C ALA A 221 9.91 -4.54 19.69
N PHE A 222 10.84 -5.31 19.13
CA PHE A 222 10.89 -6.76 19.29
C PHE A 222 12.09 -7.11 20.14
N THR A 223 11.84 -7.75 21.27
CA THR A 223 12.87 -8.10 22.26
C THR A 223 13.10 -9.60 22.26
N ASN A 224 14.36 -10.03 22.27
CA ASN A 224 14.69 -11.43 22.47
C ASN A 224 14.52 -11.81 23.95
N GLN A 225 13.45 -12.58 24.23
CA GLN A 225 13.13 -13.13 25.55
C GLN A 225 13.71 -14.54 25.77
N ALA A 226 14.35 -15.14 24.76
CA ALA A 226 14.99 -16.45 24.90
C ALA A 226 16.33 -16.33 25.64
N ALA A 227 16.79 -17.44 26.21
CA ALA A 227 18.10 -17.54 26.86
C ALA A 227 19.28 -17.62 25.88
N GLU A 228 19.00 -17.77 24.58
CA GLU A 228 19.99 -17.91 23.51
C GLU A 228 19.84 -16.80 22.47
N VAL A 229 20.88 -16.62 21.65
CA VAL A 229 20.86 -15.66 20.54
C VAL A 229 19.77 -16.03 19.55
N ARG A 230 18.96 -15.03 19.16
CA ARG A 230 17.95 -15.18 18.12
C ARG A 230 18.30 -14.34 16.91
N THR A 231 18.04 -14.89 15.72
CA THR A 231 18.24 -14.18 14.46
C THR A 231 16.88 -13.78 13.90
N LEU A 232 16.69 -12.49 13.64
CA LEU A 232 15.48 -11.95 13.03
C LEU A 232 15.83 -11.32 11.68
N LEU A 233 15.00 -11.61 10.68
CA LEU A 233 15.01 -10.89 9.40
C LEU A 233 13.84 -9.92 9.40
N CYS A 234 14.14 -8.63 9.58
CA CYS A 234 13.14 -7.59 9.74
C CYS A 234 12.80 -6.93 8.39
N TYR A 235 11.51 -6.74 8.13
CA TYR A 235 10.98 -6.08 6.94
C TYR A 235 10.10 -4.89 7.32
N ALA A 236 10.27 -3.76 6.62
CA ALA A 236 9.40 -2.59 6.75
C ALA A 236 9.60 -1.62 5.58
N GLY A 237 8.76 -0.60 5.49
CA GLY A 237 9.00 0.54 4.61
C GLY A 237 10.36 1.19 4.88
N ARG A 238 11.00 1.72 3.83
CA ARG A 238 12.33 2.36 3.94
C ARG A 238 12.45 3.46 5.01
N GLU A 239 11.36 4.17 5.28
CA GLU A 239 11.33 5.26 6.28
C GLU A 239 11.17 4.75 7.71
N VAL A 240 10.72 3.50 7.90
CA VAL A 240 10.66 2.87 9.22
C VAL A 240 12.08 2.48 9.63
N VAL A 241 12.74 3.36 10.37
CA VAL A 241 14.13 3.14 10.80
C VAL A 241 14.22 1.96 11.78
N PHE A 242 15.06 0.98 11.44
CA PHE A 242 15.42 -0.10 12.37
C PHE A 242 16.59 0.30 13.26
N HIS A 243 16.48 0.03 14.56
CA HIS A 243 17.57 0.27 15.49
C HIS A 243 17.69 -0.83 16.55
N ARG A 244 18.87 -1.46 16.61
CA ARG A 244 19.20 -2.46 17.63
C ARG A 244 19.68 -1.78 18.90
N THR A 245 19.13 -2.16 20.04
CA THR A 245 19.44 -1.59 21.36
C THR A 245 19.13 -2.61 22.48
N SER A 246 19.27 -2.23 23.75
CA SER A 246 18.79 -3.05 24.88
C SER A 246 17.27 -2.93 25.06
N SER A 247 16.62 -3.93 25.67
CA SER A 247 15.19 -3.90 26.00
C SER A 247 14.76 -2.63 26.73
N ASP A 248 15.55 -2.20 27.71
CA ASP A 248 15.23 -1.03 28.55
C ASP A 248 15.28 0.28 27.74
N ARG A 249 16.27 0.38 26.83
CA ARG A 249 16.36 1.53 25.92
C ARG A 249 15.27 1.51 24.87
N ALA A 250 14.89 0.33 24.36
CA ALA A 250 13.77 0.20 23.44
C ALA A 250 12.46 0.68 24.09
N ALA A 251 12.18 0.27 25.33
CA ALA A 251 11.03 0.77 26.09
C ALA A 251 11.06 2.30 26.25
N THR A 252 12.24 2.87 26.50
CA THR A 252 12.44 4.33 26.56
C THR A 252 12.16 5.00 25.22
N PHE A 253 12.64 4.44 24.11
CA PHE A 253 12.44 4.98 22.77
C PHE A 253 10.98 4.91 22.30
N LEU A 254 10.20 3.92 22.74
CA LEU A 254 8.76 3.88 22.44
C LEU A 254 7.99 4.99 23.15
N GLN A 255 8.44 5.43 24.32
CA GLN A 255 7.83 6.54 25.04
C GLN A 255 8.30 7.89 24.50
N ASN A 256 9.62 8.03 24.31
CA ASN A 256 10.28 9.27 23.90
C ASN A 256 11.32 8.96 22.81
N PRO A 257 10.90 8.79 21.54
CA PRO A 257 11.82 8.49 20.47
C PRO A 257 12.70 9.71 20.16
N PRO A 258 14.01 9.53 19.95
CA PRO A 258 14.85 10.60 19.41
C PRO A 258 14.41 10.96 17.98
N ASP A 259 14.76 12.16 17.51
CA ASP A 259 14.29 12.69 16.22
C ASP A 259 14.50 11.76 15.02
N TRP A 260 15.63 11.06 14.97
CA TRP A 260 15.95 10.12 13.89
C TRP A 260 15.14 8.82 13.92
N LEU A 261 14.42 8.55 15.01
CA LEU A 261 13.53 7.42 15.20
C LEU A 261 12.04 7.87 15.26
N ALA A 262 11.78 9.17 15.10
CA ALA A 262 10.50 9.81 15.40
C ALA A 262 9.44 9.65 14.28
N LEU A 263 9.22 8.42 13.82
CA LEU A 263 8.06 8.05 13.01
C LEU A 263 7.09 7.22 13.89
N PRO A 264 5.81 7.62 14.01
CA PRO A 264 5.17 8.80 13.43
C PRO A 264 5.59 10.08 14.17
N CYS A 265 5.26 11.24 13.59
CA CYS A 265 5.61 12.54 14.17
C CYS A 265 5.01 12.74 15.56
N ALA A 266 5.57 13.66 16.35
CA ALA A 266 5.18 13.87 17.75
C ALA A 266 3.67 14.11 17.93
N ALA A 267 3.05 14.91 17.04
CA ALA A 267 1.62 15.21 17.08
C ALA A 267 0.72 14.00 16.74
N CYS A 268 1.25 12.99 16.05
CA CYS A 268 0.52 11.76 15.77
C CYS A 268 0.67 10.75 16.91
N ARG A 269 1.84 10.66 17.54
CA ARG A 269 2.06 9.76 18.68
C ARG A 269 1.09 10.03 19.83
N THR A 270 0.72 11.28 20.08
CA THR A 270 -0.26 11.63 21.11
C THR A 270 -1.67 11.13 20.83
N LYS A 271 -1.98 10.73 19.59
CA LYS A 271 -3.27 10.18 19.17
C LYS A 271 -3.31 8.66 19.23
N LEU A 272 -2.14 8.01 19.24
CA LEU A 272 -2.04 6.56 19.27
C LEU A 272 -2.27 6.04 20.68
N ALA A 273 -2.85 4.85 20.77
CA ALA A 273 -2.93 4.13 22.02
C ALA A 273 -1.52 3.84 22.57
N ALA A 274 -1.42 3.70 23.88
CA ALA A 274 -0.17 3.30 24.50
C ALA A 274 0.29 1.94 23.95
N PRO A 275 1.61 1.73 23.75
CA PRO A 275 2.13 0.45 23.30
C PRO A 275 1.70 -0.69 24.23
N ILE A 276 1.20 -1.77 23.64
CA ILE A 276 0.92 -3.01 24.35
C ILE A 276 2.11 -3.96 24.23
N THR A 277 2.31 -4.81 25.23
CA THR A 277 3.34 -5.86 25.20
C THR A 277 2.68 -7.22 25.04
N GLN A 278 3.11 -7.97 24.03
CA GLN A 278 2.69 -9.34 23.77
C GLN A 278 3.92 -10.23 23.60
N THR A 279 3.83 -11.48 24.05
CA THR A 279 4.90 -12.47 23.94
C THR A 279 4.45 -13.58 23.00
N TYR A 280 5.33 -13.94 22.06
CA TYR A 280 5.08 -14.98 21.06
C TYR A 280 6.17 -16.04 21.13
N GLN A 281 5.78 -17.29 20.90
CA GLN A 281 6.71 -18.37 20.55
C GLN A 281 6.65 -18.53 19.03
N ILE A 282 7.75 -18.20 18.36
CA ILE A 282 7.87 -18.23 16.90
C ILE A 282 8.85 -19.34 16.55
N LYS A 283 8.47 -20.24 15.64
CA LYS A 283 9.36 -21.30 15.15
C LYS A 283 10.27 -20.78 14.04
N ASP A 284 11.33 -21.52 13.76
CA ASP A 284 12.23 -21.20 12.66
C ASP A 284 11.48 -21.15 11.33
N GLY A 285 11.64 -20.03 10.61
CA GLY A 285 10.98 -19.78 9.34
C GLY A 285 9.53 -19.29 9.42
N GLU A 286 8.97 -19.08 10.62
CA GLU A 286 7.68 -18.42 10.78
C GLU A 286 7.83 -16.89 10.74
N ASP A 287 6.88 -16.23 10.08
CA ASP A 287 6.78 -14.78 10.02
C ASP A 287 5.82 -14.25 11.10
N LEU A 288 6.18 -13.14 11.73
CA LEU A 288 5.30 -12.35 12.60
C LEU A 288 5.00 -11.01 11.90
N ALA A 289 3.78 -10.87 11.40
CA ALA A 289 3.25 -9.61 10.87
C ALA A 289 2.56 -8.82 12.00
N VAL A 290 2.82 -7.51 12.05
CA VAL A 290 2.37 -6.59 13.12
C VAL A 290 1.88 -5.30 12.52
#